data_AF-A0AA49JXW7-F1
#
_entry.id   AF-A0AA49JXW7-F1
#
_cell.length_a   1.000
_cell.length_b   1.000
_cell.length_c   1.000
_cell.angle_alpha   90.00
_cell.angle_beta   90.00
_cell.angle_gamma   90.00
#
_symmetry.space_group_name_H-M   'P 1'
#
loop_
_entity.id
_entity.type
_entity.pdbx_description
1 polymer ?
#
loop_
_entity_poly.entity_id
_entity_poly.type
_entity_poly.pdbx_seq_one_letter_code
_entity_poly.pdbx_strand_id
1 'polypeptide(L)'
;MDVMVQIHEGNDERATVARVNAVHSRETLEAPTREIVTLYGEPTPESLALALAATVEARKASRGEAFTTGEIRIVGDEGAVGETAYTDRNTGEIIKRELSIPLTVLTETAQEILREGGQGIRRLLANLLMPEWPEGTRRALGFQFASSAAPVTRPSDQLAAMREADAQNFADDE
;
A
#
# COMPACT_ATOMS: atom_id res chain seq x y z
N MET A 1 -4.09 -1.57 -3.99
CA MET A 1 -3.16 -0.56 -3.44
C MET A 1 -2.19 -0.19 -4.54
N ASP A 2 -2.03 1.10 -4.86
CA ASP A 2 -1.10 1.59 -5.90
C ASP A 2 0.17 2.09 -5.22
N VAL A 3 1.30 1.40 -5.43
CA VAL A 3 2.53 1.64 -4.68
C VAL A 3 3.65 2.03 -5.63
N MET A 4 4.37 3.10 -5.30
CA MET A 4 5.61 3.50 -5.95
C MET A 4 6.77 3.27 -4.99
N VAL A 5 7.71 2.41 -5.35
CA VAL A 5 8.90 2.14 -4.53
C VAL A 5 10.07 2.92 -5.07
N GLN A 6 10.77 3.66 -4.20
CA GLN A 6 11.99 4.38 -4.52
C GLN A 6 13.13 4.06 -3.53
N ILE A 7 14.37 4.13 -4.01
CA ILE A 7 15.58 3.98 -3.19
C ILE A 7 16.14 5.37 -2.93
N HIS A 8 16.43 5.67 -1.66
CA HIS A 8 17.15 6.87 -1.29
C HIS A 8 18.64 6.59 -1.12
N GLU A 9 19.46 7.13 -2.03
CA GLU A 9 20.92 7.04 -1.99
C GLU A 9 21.45 8.14 -1.04
N GLY A 10 21.30 7.91 0.28
CA GLY A 10 21.73 8.83 1.32
C GLY A 10 21.50 8.26 2.71
N ASN A 11 22.52 8.34 3.57
CA ASN A 11 22.40 7.99 5.00
C ASN A 11 21.95 9.23 5.78
N ASP A 12 20.80 9.79 5.43
CA ASP A 12 20.16 10.83 6.21
C ASP A 12 19.04 10.19 7.03
N GLU A 13 19.18 10.31 8.35
CA GLU A 13 18.19 10.00 9.40
C GLU A 13 18.18 8.55 9.95
N ARG A 14 19.00 8.36 10.99
CA ARG A 14 18.87 7.41 12.14
C ARG A 14 17.80 6.31 12.00
N ALA A 15 18.25 5.06 11.94
CA ALA A 15 17.51 3.81 12.22
C ALA A 15 16.23 3.55 11.39
N THR A 16 15.89 4.40 10.42
CA THR A 16 14.68 4.24 9.61
C THR A 16 14.97 3.31 8.44
N VAL A 17 14.26 2.19 8.38
CA VAL A 17 14.39 1.16 7.33
C VAL A 17 13.63 1.59 6.07
N ALA A 18 12.45 2.16 6.26
CA ALA A 18 11.61 2.61 5.17
C ALA A 18 10.67 3.73 5.61
N ARG A 19 10.22 4.55 4.67
CA ARG A 19 9.18 5.56 4.87
C ARG A 19 8.10 5.42 3.81
N VAL A 20 6.84 5.41 4.23
CA VAL A 20 5.69 5.38 3.34
C VAL A 20 5.01 6.73 3.39
N ASN A 21 4.84 7.37 2.24
CA ASN A 21 4.07 8.60 2.10
C ASN A 21 2.82 8.33 1.26
N ALA A 22 1.64 8.61 1.80
CA ALA A 22 0.41 8.59 1.03
C ALA A 22 0.21 9.97 0.38
N VAL A 23 0.16 10.01 -0.95
CA VAL A 23 -0.09 11.23 -1.71
C VAL A 23 -1.32 11.06 -2.59
N HIS A 24 -2.20 12.05 -2.54
CA HIS A 24 -3.28 12.19 -3.52
C HIS A 24 -2.71 12.65 -4.86
N SER A 25 -2.96 11.87 -5.91
CA SER A 25 -2.65 12.29 -7.27
C SER A 25 -3.56 13.44 -7.66
N ARG A 26 -2.99 14.64 -7.82
CA ARG A 26 -3.72 15.87 -8.19
C ARG A 26 -4.33 15.84 -9.60
N GLU A 27 -4.03 14.84 -10.41
CA GLU A 27 -4.38 14.80 -11.84
C GLU A 27 -5.84 14.41 -12.09
N THR A 28 -6.50 13.68 -11.19
CA THR A 28 -7.94 13.45 -11.23
C THR A 28 -8.50 13.34 -9.80
N LEU A 29 -9.65 13.99 -9.54
CA LEU A 29 -10.40 13.85 -8.27
C LEU A 29 -10.84 12.40 -7.98
N GLU A 30 -10.70 11.51 -8.96
CA GLU A 30 -11.03 10.08 -8.92
C GLU A 30 -9.80 9.16 -8.85
N ALA A 31 -8.57 9.70 -8.87
CA ALA A 31 -7.38 8.87 -8.82
C ALA A 31 -7.23 8.21 -7.43
N PRO A 32 -6.87 6.90 -7.37
CA PRO A 32 -6.54 6.28 -6.11
C PRO A 32 -5.31 6.96 -5.50
N THR A 33 -5.33 7.18 -4.18
CA THR A 33 -4.15 7.59 -3.42
C THR A 33 -2.98 6.66 -3.75
N ARG A 34 -1.84 7.26 -4.12
CA ARG A 34 -0.61 6.51 -4.37
C ARG A 34 0.24 6.50 -3.11
N GLU A 35 0.68 5.32 -2.71
CA GLU A 35 1.62 5.15 -1.61
C GLU A 35 3.05 5.11 -2.13
N ILE A 36 3.87 6.09 -1.74
CA ILE A 36 5.28 6.18 -2.09
C ILE A 36 6.10 5.56 -0.96
N VAL A 37 6.68 4.39 -1.22
CA VAL A 37 7.60 3.69 -0.32
C VAL A 37 9.02 4.12 -0.65
N THR A 38 9.69 4.79 0.28
CA THR A 38 11.12 5.10 0.23
C THR A 38 11.87 4.09 1.07
N LEU A 39 12.78 3.32 0.46
CA LEU A 39 13.70 2.44 1.17
C LEU A 39 15.01 3.17 1.44
N TYR A 40 15.51 3.04 2.67
CA TYR A 40 16.78 3.61 3.10
C TYR A 40 17.81 2.49 3.30
N GLY A 41 19.09 2.79 3.01
CA GLY A 41 20.17 1.81 3.10
C GLY A 41 20.13 0.78 1.96
N GLU A 42 20.58 -0.45 2.24
CA GLU A 42 20.57 -1.54 1.27
C GLU A 42 19.15 -2.13 1.15
N PRO A 43 18.48 -1.99 0.00
CA PRO A 43 17.10 -2.44 -0.14
C PRO A 43 17.04 -3.97 -0.25
N THR A 44 16.28 -4.59 0.66
CA THR A 44 16.06 -6.04 0.71
C THR A 44 14.57 -6.37 0.49
N PRO A 45 14.24 -7.61 0.08
CA PRO A 45 12.85 -8.07 0.04
C PRO A 45 12.13 -7.89 1.37
N GLU A 46 12.84 -8.09 2.48
CA GLU A 46 12.36 -7.97 3.84
C GLU A 46 12.06 -6.50 4.19
N SER A 47 12.94 -5.56 3.86
CA SER A 47 12.69 -4.12 4.11
C SER A 47 11.48 -3.61 3.31
N LEU A 48 11.31 -4.07 2.06
CA LEU A 48 10.14 -3.73 1.27
C LEU A 48 8.86 -4.38 1.82
N ALA A 49 8.93 -5.65 2.23
CA ALA A 49 7.79 -6.32 2.83
C ALA A 49 7.35 -5.67 4.15
N LEU A 50 8.29 -5.23 5.00
CA LEU A 50 7.99 -4.46 6.21
C LEU A 50 7.28 -3.14 5.90
N ALA A 51 7.73 -2.42 4.87
CA ALA A 51 7.07 -1.18 4.45
C ALA A 51 5.64 -1.43 3.95
N LEU A 52 5.43 -2.50 3.17
CA LEU A 52 4.10 -2.90 2.71
C LEU A 52 3.20 -3.36 3.86
N ALA A 53 3.75 -4.11 4.82
CA ALA A 53 3.05 -4.52 6.02
C ALA A 53 2.58 -3.30 6.83
N ALA A 54 3.43 -2.29 6.99
CA ALA A 54 3.06 -1.06 7.68
C ALA A 54 1.87 -0.36 7.00
N THR A 55 1.85 -0.31 5.67
CA THR A 55 0.72 0.24 4.91
C THR A 55 -0.57 -0.57 5.10
N VAL A 56 -0.47 -1.90 5.05
CA VAL A 56 -1.61 -2.81 5.24
C VAL A 56 -2.21 -2.65 6.65
N GLU A 57 -1.36 -2.67 7.67
CA GLU A 57 -1.81 -2.52 9.07
C GLU A 57 -2.36 -1.12 9.36
N ALA A 58 -1.76 -0.08 8.78
CA ALA A 58 -2.29 1.27 8.87
C ALA A 58 -3.70 1.36 8.24
N ARG A 59 -3.92 0.73 7.07
CA ARG A 59 -5.24 0.72 6.42
C ARG A 59 -6.27 -0.05 7.24
N LYS A 60 -5.87 -1.18 7.85
CA LYS A 60 -6.74 -1.93 8.79
C LYS A 60 -7.17 -1.04 9.96
N ALA A 61 -6.25 -0.26 10.52
CA ALA A 61 -6.58 0.70 11.58
C ALA A 61 -7.63 1.72 11.11
N SER A 62 -7.53 2.20 9.87
CA SER A 62 -8.48 3.13 9.24
C SER A 62 -9.70 2.46 8.59
N ARG A 63 -10.06 1.24 9.02
CA ARG A 63 -11.23 0.49 8.51
C ARG A 63 -11.24 0.28 7.00
N GLY A 64 -10.07 0.27 6.37
CA GLY A 64 -9.92 0.10 4.92
C GLY A 64 -10.09 1.38 4.10
N GLU A 65 -10.30 2.55 4.72
CA GLU A 65 -10.32 3.83 4.01
C GLU A 65 -8.94 4.14 3.39
N ALA A 66 -8.96 4.70 2.19
CA ALA A 66 -7.76 5.18 1.53
C ALA A 66 -7.27 6.44 2.24
N PHE A 67 -5.95 6.53 2.46
CA PHE A 67 -5.38 7.71 3.08
C PHE A 67 -5.49 8.92 2.15
N THR A 68 -5.79 10.07 2.72
CA THR A 68 -5.74 11.36 2.04
C THR A 68 -4.32 11.92 2.06
N THR A 69 -3.68 11.83 3.23
CA THR A 69 -2.26 12.08 3.41
C THR A 69 -1.75 11.13 4.47
N GLY A 70 -0.46 10.84 4.49
CA GLY A 70 0.09 10.08 5.59
C GLY A 70 1.58 9.90 5.45
N GLU A 71 2.25 9.84 6.59
CA GLU A 71 3.66 9.52 6.69
C GLU A 71 3.81 8.40 7.72
N ILE A 72 4.37 7.28 7.30
CA ILE A 72 4.69 6.15 8.17
C ILE A 72 6.19 5.91 8.07
N ARG A 73 6.89 5.91 9.19
CA ARG A 73 8.32 5.60 9.29
C ARG A 73 8.49 4.26 9.98
N ILE A 74 9.22 3.35 9.35
CA ILE A 74 9.57 2.05 9.89
C ILE A 74 10.93 2.21 10.57
N VAL A 75 10.95 2.14 11.90
CA VAL A 75 12.15 2.23 12.73
C VAL A 75 12.56 0.80 13.10
N GLY A 76 13.78 0.42 12.71
CA GLY A 76 14.23 -0.98 12.62
C GLY A 76 13.72 -1.91 13.71
N ASP A 77 14.04 -1.62 14.97
CA ASP A 77 13.71 -2.49 16.11
C ASP A 77 12.43 -2.07 16.85
N GLU A 78 11.82 -0.93 16.51
CA GLU A 78 10.70 -0.35 17.27
C GLU A 78 9.35 -0.58 16.59
N GLY A 79 9.32 -0.76 15.27
CA GLY A 79 8.11 -0.93 14.48
C GLY A 79 7.81 0.28 13.60
N ALA A 80 6.54 0.59 13.37
CA ALA A 80 6.14 1.69 12.49
C ALA A 80 5.44 2.80 13.28
N VAL A 81 5.89 4.03 13.09
CA VAL A 81 5.34 5.23 13.73
C VAL A 81 5.01 6.28 12.67
N GLY A 82 3.93 7.04 12.87
CA GLY A 82 3.53 8.01 11.87
C GLY A 82 2.20 8.70 12.15
N GLU A 83 1.75 9.46 11.15
CA GLU A 83 0.42 10.05 11.13
C GLU A 83 -0.23 9.73 9.79
N THR A 84 -1.50 9.36 9.81
CA THR A 84 -2.32 9.28 8.61
C THR A 84 -3.55 10.15 8.76
N ALA A 85 -4.02 10.69 7.65
CA ALA A 85 -5.29 11.37 7.56
C ALA A 85 -6.11 10.70 6.47
N TYR A 86 -7.39 10.47 6.71
CA TYR A 86 -8.33 9.98 5.70
C TYR A 86 -9.61 10.81 5.74
N THR A 87 -10.32 10.85 4.62
CA THR A 87 -11.62 11.53 4.55
C THR A 87 -12.70 10.54 4.88
N ASP A 88 -13.48 10.79 5.94
CA ASP A 88 -14.62 9.98 6.30
C ASP A 88 -15.73 10.14 5.25
N ARG A 89 -16.18 9.03 4.65
CA ARG A 89 -17.16 9.07 3.55
C ARG A 89 -18.56 9.51 3.98
N ASN A 90 -18.91 9.35 5.25
CA ASN A 90 -20.24 9.67 5.74
C ASN A 90 -20.37 11.16 6.08
N THR A 91 -19.29 11.76 6.57
CA THR A 91 -19.27 13.13 7.09
C THR A 91 -18.49 14.10 6.20
N GLY A 92 -17.60 13.60 5.34
CA GLY A 92 -16.67 14.40 4.55
C GLY A 92 -15.53 15.01 5.38
N GLU A 93 -15.45 14.71 6.68
CA GLU A 93 -14.43 15.25 7.56
C GLU A 93 -13.07 14.55 7.37
N ILE A 94 -11.99 15.31 7.52
CA ILE A 94 -10.64 14.76 7.51
C ILE A 94 -10.30 14.28 8.92
N ILE A 95 -10.24 12.97 9.11
CA ILE A 95 -9.87 12.34 10.37
C ILE A 95 -8.36 12.11 10.35
N LYS A 96 -7.64 12.74 11.29
CA LYS A 96 -6.23 12.48 11.54
C LYS A 96 -6.06 11.40 12.59
N ARG A 97 -5.04 10.58 12.42
CA ARG A 97 -4.74 9.47 13.32
C ARG A 97 -3.24 9.26 13.43
N GLU A 98 -2.76 9.31 14.66
CA GLU A 98 -1.44 8.83 15.01
C GLU A 98 -1.39 7.30 14.90
N LEU A 99 -0.30 6.80 14.32
CA LEU A 99 -0.04 5.39 14.12
C LEU A 99 1.18 4.98 14.93
N SER A 100 1.02 3.90 15.68
CA SER A 100 2.09 3.17 16.32
C SER A 100 1.77 1.69 16.17
N ILE A 101 2.55 1.00 15.32
CA ILE A 101 2.35 -0.42 14.98
C ILE A 101 3.57 -1.18 15.49
N PRO A 102 3.40 -2.14 16.42
CA PRO A 102 4.51 -2.92 16.95
C PRO A 102 5.24 -3.72 15.86
N LEU A 103 6.56 -3.85 15.99
CA LEU A 103 7.38 -4.63 15.06
C LEU A 103 6.91 -6.09 14.90
N THR A 104 6.39 -6.72 15.96
CA THR A 104 5.87 -8.09 15.90
C THR A 104 4.75 -8.22 14.86
N VAL A 105 3.77 -7.32 14.90
CA VAL A 105 2.64 -7.30 13.95
C VAL A 105 3.13 -7.06 12.53
N LEU A 106 4.08 -6.12 12.35
CA LEU A 106 4.66 -5.85 11.04
C LEU A 106 5.42 -7.05 10.48
N THR A 107 6.15 -7.78 11.32
CA THR A 107 6.95 -8.93 10.92
C THR A 107 6.05 -10.09 10.49
N GLU A 108 4.98 -10.34 11.23
CA GLU A 108 3.98 -11.37 10.89
C GLU A 108 3.33 -11.05 9.54
N THR A 109 2.82 -9.83 9.36
CA THR A 109 2.21 -9.41 8.09
C THR A 109 3.24 -9.39 6.94
N ALA A 110 4.48 -8.99 7.19
CA ALA A 110 5.55 -9.00 6.18
C ALA A 110 5.89 -10.43 5.72
N GLN A 111 5.94 -11.39 6.65
CA GLN A 111 6.15 -12.80 6.32
C GLN A 111 5.00 -13.37 5.47
N GLU A 112 3.76 -13.01 5.77
CA GLU A 112 2.61 -13.38 4.95
C GLU A 112 2.72 -12.81 3.53
N ILE A 113 3.05 -11.52 3.41
CA ILE A 113 3.28 -10.85 2.11
C ILE A 113 4.41 -11.53 1.33
N LEU A 114 5.50 -11.91 1.99
CA LEU A 114 6.62 -12.61 1.34
C LEU A 114 6.25 -14.03 0.92
N ARG A 115 5.42 -14.73 1.70
CA ARG A 115 4.92 -16.07 1.37
C ARG A 115 4.07 -16.07 0.11
N GLU A 116 3.23 -15.04 -0.06
CA GLU A 116 2.28 -14.96 -1.18
C GLU A 116 2.87 -14.25 -2.40
N GLY A 117 3.64 -13.18 -2.18
CA GLY A 117 4.11 -12.26 -3.21
C GLY A 117 5.64 -12.15 -3.34
N GLY A 118 6.41 -12.96 -2.62
CA GLY A 118 7.86 -12.81 -2.51
C GLY A 118 8.63 -12.83 -3.84
N GLN A 119 8.18 -13.62 -4.83
CA GLN A 119 8.78 -13.62 -6.17
C GLN A 119 8.57 -12.28 -6.90
N GLY A 120 7.38 -11.68 -6.77
CA GLY A 120 7.08 -10.37 -7.34
C GLY A 120 7.92 -9.26 -6.69
N ILE A 121 8.05 -9.31 -5.36
CA ILE A 121 8.88 -8.38 -4.57
C ILE A 121 10.35 -8.46 -4.99
N ARG A 122 10.90 -9.67 -5.09
CA ARG A 122 12.30 -9.87 -5.54
C ARG A 122 12.52 -9.39 -6.96
N ARG A 123 11.58 -9.67 -7.87
CA ARG A 123 11.64 -9.16 -9.24
C ARG A 123 11.61 -7.64 -9.27
N LEU A 124 10.72 -7.00 -8.50
CA LEU A 124 10.62 -5.55 -8.44
C LEU A 124 11.93 -4.93 -7.94
N LEU A 125 12.49 -5.47 -6.86
CA LEU A 125 13.79 -5.01 -6.33
C LEU A 125 14.93 -5.22 -7.32
N ALA A 126 14.98 -6.36 -8.02
CA ALA A 126 15.98 -6.60 -9.04
C ALA A 126 15.92 -5.57 -10.18
N ASN A 127 14.71 -5.17 -10.60
CA ASN A 127 14.54 -4.11 -11.61
C ASN A 127 14.92 -2.72 -11.06
N LEU A 128 14.62 -2.47 -9.78
CA LEU A 128 14.98 -1.23 -9.09
C LEU A 128 16.49 -1.09 -8.86
N LEU A 129 17.19 -2.22 -8.74
CA LEU A 129 18.64 -2.32 -8.52
C LEU A 129 19.45 -2.49 -9.81
N MET A 130 18.83 -2.36 -10.99
CA MET A 130 19.58 -2.48 -12.23
C MET A 130 20.76 -1.49 -12.28
N PRO A 131 21.97 -1.92 -12.67
CA PRO A 131 23.14 -1.04 -12.71
C PRO A 131 23.05 0.04 -13.80
N GLU A 132 22.09 -0.07 -14.71
CA GLU A 132 21.95 0.74 -15.93
C GLU A 132 21.05 1.97 -15.76
N TRP A 133 20.62 2.27 -14.52
CA TRP A 133 19.83 3.48 -14.27
C TRP A 133 20.69 4.71 -14.61
N PRO A 134 20.20 5.63 -15.47
CA PRO A 134 20.96 6.82 -15.82
C PRO A 134 21.25 7.63 -14.56
N GLU A 135 22.50 8.06 -14.40
CA GLU A 135 22.95 8.87 -13.27
C GLU A 135 22.04 10.10 -13.09
N GLY A 136 21.53 10.32 -11.87
CA GLY A 136 20.57 11.39 -11.56
C GLY A 136 19.09 11.03 -11.75
N THR A 137 18.74 9.81 -12.20
CA THR A 137 17.34 9.36 -12.32
C THR A 137 16.84 8.76 -11.01
N ARG A 138 15.72 9.26 -10.47
CA ARG A 138 15.06 8.61 -9.33
C ARG A 138 14.64 7.19 -9.70
N ARG A 139 15.21 6.20 -9.02
CA ARG A 139 14.85 4.79 -9.16
C ARG A 139 13.49 4.60 -8.54
N ALA A 140 12.44 4.59 -9.36
CA ALA A 140 11.07 4.44 -8.91
C ALA A 140 10.30 3.45 -9.78
N LEU A 141 9.62 2.49 -9.17
CA LEU A 141 8.75 1.53 -9.86
C LEU A 141 7.36 1.49 -9.23
N GLY A 142 6.33 1.65 -10.07
CA GLY A 142 4.94 1.51 -9.68
C GLY A 142 4.48 0.06 -9.80
N PHE A 143 3.73 -0.43 -8.83
CA PHE A 143 3.05 -1.73 -8.92
C PHE A 143 1.73 -1.72 -8.15
N GLN A 144 0.83 -2.59 -8.58
CA GLN A 144 -0.44 -2.80 -7.91
C GLN A 144 -0.36 -4.00 -6.97
N PHE A 145 -0.69 -3.78 -5.71
CA PHE A 145 -0.79 -4.83 -4.71
C PHE A 145 -2.28 -5.08 -4.39
N ALA A 146 -2.75 -6.30 -4.66
CA ALA A 146 -4.07 -6.76 -4.25
C ALA A 146 -3.95 -7.35 -2.84
N SER A 147 -4.26 -6.54 -1.82
CA SER A 147 -4.41 -7.08 -0.47
C SER A 147 -5.71 -7.87 -0.40
N SER A 148 -5.64 -9.12 0.07
CA SER A 148 -6.80 -10.02 0.22
C SER A 148 -7.80 -9.56 1.30
N ALA A 149 -7.64 -8.35 1.86
CA ALA A 149 -8.51 -7.78 2.88
C ALA A 149 -9.77 -7.09 2.30
N ALA A 150 -9.86 -6.92 0.98
CA ALA A 150 -11.12 -6.51 0.33
C ALA A 150 -11.83 -7.77 -0.18
N PRO A 151 -13.17 -7.90 -0.01
CA PRO A 151 -13.91 -8.86 -0.80
C PRO A 151 -13.75 -8.43 -2.26
N VAL A 152 -12.81 -9.06 -2.95
CA VAL A 152 -12.76 -9.05 -4.41
C VAL A 152 -14.01 -9.78 -4.84
N THR A 153 -15.08 -9.01 -5.12
CA THR A 153 -16.17 -9.51 -5.94
C THR A 153 -15.51 -9.98 -7.22
N ARG A 154 -15.41 -11.30 -7.39
CA ARG A 154 -14.82 -11.85 -8.59
C ARG A 154 -15.64 -11.32 -9.78
N PRO A 155 -15.03 -11.02 -10.93
CA PRO A 155 -15.81 -10.61 -12.10
C PRO A 155 -16.89 -11.64 -12.46
N SER A 156 -16.68 -12.91 -12.10
CA SER A 156 -17.66 -13.99 -12.15
C SER A 156 -18.88 -13.77 -11.23
N ASP A 157 -18.68 -13.24 -10.02
CA ASP A 157 -19.76 -12.88 -9.08
C ASP A 157 -20.54 -11.66 -9.59
N GLN A 158 -19.87 -10.67 -10.20
CA GLN A 158 -20.56 -9.55 -10.85
C GLN A 158 -21.43 -10.00 -12.04
N LEU A 159 -20.93 -10.93 -12.87
CA LEU A 159 -21.70 -11.50 -13.97
C LEU A 159 -22.88 -12.35 -13.48
N ALA A 160 -22.73 -13.06 -12.36
CA ALA A 160 -23.81 -13.79 -11.72
C ALA A 160 -24.89 -12.85 -11.17
N ALA A 161 -24.48 -11.77 -10.49
CA ALA A 161 -25.39 -10.76 -9.96
C ALA A 161 -26.15 -10.01 -11.07
N MET A 162 -25.51 -9.69 -12.18
CA MET A 162 -26.19 -9.09 -13.34
C MET A 162 -27.22 -10.05 -13.97
N ARG A 163 -26.91 -11.35 -14.02
CA ARG A 163 -27.82 -12.36 -14.56
C ARG A 163 -29.02 -12.60 -13.63
N GLU A 164 -28.83 -12.52 -12.32
CA GLU A 164 -29.91 -12.65 -11.33
C GLU A 164 -30.83 -11.42 -11.30
N ALA A 165 -30.26 -10.21 -11.43
CA ALA A 165 -31.04 -8.98 -11.54
C ALA A 165 -31.90 -8.93 -12.82
N ASP A 166 -31.39 -9.47 -13.93
CA ASP A 166 -32.16 -9.57 -15.19
C ASP A 166 -33.33 -10.55 -15.04
N ALA A 167 -33.11 -11.71 -14.42
CA ALA A 167 -34.17 -12.70 -14.16
C ALA A 167 -35.29 -12.18 -13.25
N GLN A 168 -34.96 -11.31 -12.29
CA GLN A 168 -35.96 -10.68 -11.41
C GLN A 168 -36.79 -9.60 -12.11
N ASN A 169 -36.26 -8.98 -13.18
CA ASN A 169 -36.98 -7.95 -13.93
C ASN A 169 -38.01 -8.56 -14.92
N PHE A 170 -37.87 -9.83 -15.28
CA PHE A 170 -38.82 -10.58 -16.12
C PHE A 170 -39.88 -11.37 -15.32
N ALA A 171 -39.74 -11.47 -14.00
CA ALA A 171 -40.69 -12.17 -13.14
C ALA A 171 -41.81 -11.26 -12.60
N ASP A 172 -41.70 -9.95 -12.78
CA ASP A 172 -42.66 -8.94 -12.32
C ASP A 172 -43.67 -8.50 -13.42
N ASP A 173 -43.59 -9.11 -14.61
CA ASP A 173 -44.49 -8.86 -15.76
C ASP A 173 -45.33 -10.13 -16.06
N GLU A 174 -46.15 -10.56 -15.08
CA GLU A 174 -47.28 -11.49 -15.27
C GLU A 174 -48.58 -10.90 -14.67
#